data_AF-A0A1Q3T7I9-F1
#
_entry.id   AF-A0A1Q3T7I9-F1
#
_cell.length_a   1.000
_cell.length_b   1.000
_cell.length_c   1.000
_cell.angle_alpha   90.00
_cell.angle_beta   90.00
_cell.angle_gamma   90.00
#
_symmetry.space_group_name_H-M   'P 1'
#
loop_
_entity.id
_entity.type
_entity.pdbx_description
1 polymer ?
#
loop_
_entity_poly.entity_id
_entity_poly.type
_entity_poly.pdbx_seq_one_letter_code
_entity_poly.pdbx_strand_id
1 'polypeptide(L)'
;MVPGTGSYPVAQRVRLPPSRRSGLTGAYRRAVRAISPSLDPRVVAEIDARLSAVAVEHDVRIHWTIESGSRAWGFPSPDSDDDCRFIFVRSPDRYLSLWPERDVIETPLDAVFDVNGWDLAKTVRLIAKGNATAIEWLRSPIIYSGDPDFRDRLLTPALAVAERASVGRHCRHVALQQRSSAPSLKRFFYVLRPAAALRWLADQHPRRAVSRLSLMSPASIERPIVACSDISLSPVGRGRRTIGCHPQSSRVASDVAVVSSPGF
;
A
#
# COMPACT_ATOMS: atom_id res chain seq x y z
N MET A 1 44.27 -21.55 -56.36
CA MET A 1 43.09 -20.65 -56.50
C MET A 1 42.52 -20.49 -55.10
N VAL A 2 42.77 -19.36 -54.45
CA VAL A 2 42.44 -19.08 -53.03
C VAL A 2 41.12 -18.29 -53.01
N PRO A 3 40.10 -18.65 -52.21
CA PRO A 3 38.91 -17.82 -52.06
C PRO A 3 39.16 -16.72 -51.02
N GLY A 4 38.72 -15.51 -51.38
CA GLY A 4 39.11 -14.24 -50.76
C GLY A 4 38.67 -14.01 -49.33
N THR A 5 39.49 -13.23 -48.64
CA THR A 5 39.25 -12.63 -47.33
C THR A 5 38.14 -11.58 -47.41
N GLY A 6 36.95 -11.92 -46.92
CA GLY A 6 35.87 -10.97 -46.67
C GLY A 6 36.22 -10.07 -45.49
N SER A 7 36.39 -8.78 -45.74
CA SER A 7 36.62 -7.76 -44.73
C SER A 7 35.28 -7.35 -44.09
N TYR A 8 35.03 -7.75 -42.84
CA TYR A 8 33.90 -7.25 -42.06
C TYR A 8 34.22 -5.85 -41.51
N PRO A 9 33.29 -4.88 -41.56
CA PRO A 9 33.52 -3.58 -40.95
C PRO A 9 33.50 -3.70 -39.42
N VAL A 10 34.56 -3.21 -38.78
CA VAL A 10 34.67 -3.02 -37.33
C VAL A 10 33.55 -2.06 -36.89
N ALA A 11 32.67 -2.54 -36.01
CA ALA A 11 31.63 -1.71 -35.39
C ALA A 11 32.29 -0.53 -34.65
N GLN A 12 32.04 0.69 -35.14
CA GLN A 12 32.45 1.90 -34.44
C GLN A 12 31.75 1.96 -33.09
N ARG A 13 32.54 2.04 -32.00
CA ARG A 13 32.03 2.33 -30.66
C ARG A 13 31.33 3.69 -30.68
N VAL A 14 30.00 3.68 -30.57
CA VAL A 14 29.22 4.87 -30.26
C VAL A 14 29.66 5.36 -28.88
N ARG A 15 30.48 6.42 -28.84
CA ARG A 15 30.76 7.15 -27.60
C ARG A 15 29.48 7.85 -27.18
N LEU A 16 28.80 7.31 -26.17
CA LEU A 16 27.77 8.04 -25.45
C LEU A 16 28.43 9.28 -24.81
N PRO A 17 27.82 10.47 -24.91
CA PRO A 17 28.35 11.66 -24.25
C PRO A 17 28.35 11.44 -22.72
N PRO A 18 29.34 12.01 -21.99
CA PRO A 18 29.36 11.92 -20.54
C PRO A 18 28.04 12.48 -20.00
N SER A 19 27.36 11.68 -19.17
CA SER A 19 26.14 12.10 -18.51
C SER A 19 26.44 13.39 -17.75
N ARG A 20 25.68 14.45 -18.07
CA ARG A 20 25.68 15.66 -17.26
C ARG A 20 25.29 15.25 -15.84
N ARG A 21 26.27 15.15 -14.95
CA ARG A 21 26.03 15.21 -13.51
C ARG A 21 25.46 16.61 -13.25
N SER A 22 24.15 16.76 -13.38
CA SER A 22 23.47 17.92 -12.84
C SER A 22 23.67 17.86 -11.33
N GLY A 23 24.52 18.75 -10.83
CA GLY A 23 24.63 19.01 -9.40
C GLY A 23 23.25 19.35 -8.86
N LEU A 24 22.64 18.40 -8.15
CA LEU A 24 21.60 18.67 -7.17
C LEU A 24 22.28 18.69 -5.80
N THR A 25 23.21 19.62 -5.64
CA THR A 25 23.63 20.11 -4.34
C THR A 25 22.55 21.04 -3.81
N GLY A 26 21.94 20.67 -2.70
CA GLY A 26 21.35 21.63 -1.77
C GLY A 26 19.93 22.13 -2.07
N ALA A 27 18.95 21.23 -2.08
CA ALA A 27 17.59 21.60 -1.68
C ALA A 27 17.21 20.67 -0.53
N TYR A 28 16.99 21.26 0.65
CA TYR A 28 16.76 20.60 1.93
C TYR A 28 15.85 19.36 1.79
N ARG A 29 16.41 18.16 1.96
CA ARG A 29 15.62 16.96 2.31
C ARG A 29 14.97 17.26 3.66
N ARG A 30 13.73 17.74 3.64
CA ARG A 30 12.95 17.92 4.86
C ARG A 30 12.48 16.54 5.28
N ALA A 31 13.36 15.79 5.93
CA ALA A 31 13.00 14.51 6.50
C ALA A 31 11.85 14.74 7.49
N VAL A 32 10.72 14.08 7.25
CA VAL A 32 9.58 14.11 8.16
C VAL A 32 9.71 12.95 9.14
N ARG A 33 9.43 13.25 10.41
CA ARG A 33 9.33 12.28 11.49
C ARG A 33 8.08 12.61 12.29
N ALA A 34 7.26 11.61 12.53
CA ALA A 34 5.99 11.71 13.24
C ALA A 34 5.87 10.47 14.14
N ILE A 35 6.50 10.53 15.31
CA ILE A 35 6.45 9.44 16.29
C ILE A 35 5.33 9.72 17.29
N SER A 36 4.50 8.71 17.57
CA SER A 36 3.50 8.83 18.64
C SER A 36 4.20 8.96 20.00
N PRO A 37 3.76 9.88 20.89
CA PRO A 37 4.29 9.96 22.26
C PRO A 37 4.12 8.66 23.08
N SER A 38 3.23 7.77 22.64
CA SER A 38 2.98 6.48 23.28
C SER A 38 4.02 5.40 22.94
N LEU A 39 4.94 5.66 21.99
CA LEU A 39 6.00 4.72 21.63
C LEU A 39 7.18 4.86 22.60
N ASP A 40 7.69 3.74 23.10
CA ASP A 40 8.88 3.74 23.95
C ASP A 40 10.08 4.29 23.16
N PRO A 41 10.77 5.34 23.65
CA PRO A 41 11.97 5.87 23.02
C PRO A 41 13.06 4.83 22.75
N ARG A 42 13.16 3.77 23.58
CA ARG A 42 14.11 2.67 23.39
C ARG A 42 13.79 1.82 22.17
N VAL A 43 12.51 1.51 21.98
CA VAL A 43 12.00 0.80 20.78
C VAL A 43 12.30 1.61 19.53
N VAL A 44 12.04 2.92 19.60
CA VAL A 44 12.30 3.84 18.48
C VAL A 44 13.79 3.89 18.13
N ALA A 45 14.67 3.97 19.13
CA ALA A 45 16.12 3.96 18.93
C ALA A 45 16.63 2.63 18.33
N GLU A 46 16.08 1.50 18.78
CA GLU A 46 16.41 0.18 18.24
C GLU A 46 15.99 0.05 16.77
N ILE A 47 14.81 0.55 16.40
CA ILE A 47 14.36 0.60 15.01
C ILE A 47 15.29 1.48 14.16
N ASP A 48 15.66 2.67 14.65
CA ASP A 48 16.60 3.55 13.95
C ASP A 48 17.97 2.88 13.75
N ALA A 49 18.46 2.11 14.73
CA ALA A 49 19.70 1.36 14.64
C ALA A 49 19.62 0.24 13.57
N ARG A 50 18.53 -0.54 13.58
CA ARG A 50 18.28 -1.59 12.57
C ARG A 50 18.18 -1.03 11.16
N LEU A 51 17.47 0.07 10.97
CA LEU A 51 17.34 0.73 9.66
C LEU A 51 18.71 1.24 9.17
N SER A 52 19.55 1.73 10.08
CA SER A 52 20.92 2.15 9.75
C SER A 52 21.78 0.97 9.34
N ALA A 53 21.72 -0.15 10.07
CA ALA A 53 22.41 -1.39 9.71
C ALA A 53 21.95 -1.90 8.34
N VAL A 54 20.65 -1.97 8.10
CA VAL A 54 20.06 -2.37 6.80
C VAL A 54 20.59 -1.51 5.64
N ALA A 55 20.63 -0.19 5.82
CA ALA A 55 21.10 0.72 4.77
C ALA A 55 22.57 0.45 4.40
N VAL A 56 23.41 0.16 5.40
CA VAL A 56 24.84 -0.13 5.21
C VAL A 56 25.06 -1.54 4.66
N GLU A 57 24.49 -2.56 5.30
CA GLU A 57 24.70 -3.97 4.96
C GLU A 57 24.20 -4.32 3.56
N HIS A 58 23.08 -3.73 3.15
CA HIS A 58 22.48 -3.99 1.83
C HIS A 58 22.87 -2.95 0.77
N ASP A 59 23.63 -1.92 1.13
CA ASP A 59 23.95 -0.77 0.26
C ASP A 59 22.69 -0.18 -0.41
N VAL A 60 21.70 0.17 0.43
CA VAL A 60 20.41 0.70 -0.02
C VAL A 60 20.11 2.05 0.62
N ARG A 61 19.38 2.88 -0.11
CA ARG A 61 18.84 4.12 0.44
C ARG A 61 17.41 3.91 0.87
N ILE A 62 17.13 4.09 2.15
CA ILE A 62 15.78 4.04 2.70
C ILE A 62 15.13 5.43 2.55
N HIS A 63 13.95 5.49 1.95
CA HIS A 63 13.28 6.76 1.60
C HIS A 63 12.00 7.03 2.40
N TRP A 64 11.39 5.99 2.97
CA TRP A 64 10.16 6.10 3.73
C TRP A 64 10.10 4.97 4.75
N THR A 65 9.99 5.27 6.03
CA THR A 65 9.91 4.31 7.14
C THR A 65 8.77 4.65 8.08
N ILE A 66 7.94 3.65 8.36
CA ILE A 66 6.66 3.82 9.03
C ILE A 66 6.39 2.67 9.99
N GLU A 67 5.52 2.92 10.96
CA GLU A 67 4.86 1.85 11.71
C GLU A 67 3.67 1.36 10.88
N SER A 68 3.51 0.05 10.77
CA SER A 68 2.41 -0.60 10.02
C SER A 68 1.51 -1.48 10.88
N GLY A 69 1.85 -1.67 12.15
CA GLY A 69 1.13 -2.52 13.08
C GLY A 69 -0.07 -1.84 13.70
N SER A 70 -0.72 -2.52 14.64
CA SER A 70 -1.93 -2.07 15.35
C SER A 70 -1.83 -0.65 15.92
N ARG A 71 -0.62 -0.19 16.25
CA ARG A 71 -0.33 1.18 16.70
C ARG A 71 -0.66 2.22 15.63
N ALA A 72 -0.26 2.00 14.37
CA ALA A 72 -0.58 2.90 13.25
C ALA A 72 -2.08 2.99 12.94
N TRP A 73 -2.85 1.98 13.38
CA TRP A 73 -4.28 1.87 13.13
C TRP A 73 -5.17 2.35 14.28
N GLY A 74 -4.58 2.70 15.43
CA GLY A 74 -5.30 3.24 16.58
C GLY A 74 -5.89 2.21 17.55
N PHE A 75 -5.44 0.95 17.49
CA PHE A 75 -5.79 -0.09 18.48
C PHE A 75 -4.53 -0.78 19.05
N PRO A 76 -3.60 -0.02 19.67
CA PRO A 76 -2.39 -0.62 20.23
C PRO A 76 -2.75 -1.73 21.23
N SER A 77 -2.29 -2.95 20.98
CA SER A 77 -2.41 -4.06 21.93
C SER A 77 -1.14 -4.10 22.80
N PRO A 78 -1.22 -4.42 24.09
CA PRO A 78 -0.05 -4.55 24.95
C PRO A 78 1.01 -5.52 24.38
N ASP A 79 0.54 -6.58 23.70
CA ASP A 79 1.38 -7.62 23.09
C ASP A 79 1.63 -7.35 21.59
N SER A 80 1.55 -6.10 21.13
CA SER A 80 1.80 -5.80 19.73
C SER A 80 3.29 -5.70 19.43
N ASP A 81 3.76 -6.56 18.54
CA ASP A 81 5.05 -6.47 17.85
C ASP A 81 5.25 -5.04 17.30
N ASP A 82 6.49 -4.57 17.29
CA ASP A 82 6.88 -3.30 16.69
C ASP A 82 7.08 -3.52 15.18
N ASP A 83 6.01 -3.23 14.43
CA ASP A 83 5.85 -3.48 13.01
C ASP A 83 6.42 -2.33 12.18
N CYS A 84 7.75 -2.25 12.06
CA CYS A 84 8.39 -1.27 11.19
C CYS A 84 8.37 -1.74 9.73
N ARG A 85 7.93 -0.86 8.82
CA ARG A 85 8.00 -1.09 7.37
C ARG A 85 8.73 0.03 6.67
N PHE A 86 9.47 -0.31 5.62
CA PHE A 86 10.22 0.69 4.86
C PHE A 86 10.21 0.48 3.35
N ILE A 87 10.40 1.58 2.60
CA ILE A 87 10.63 1.56 1.17
C ILE A 87 12.07 1.97 0.90
N PHE A 88 12.79 1.13 0.16
CA PHE A 88 14.19 1.36 -0.16
C PHE A 88 14.46 1.38 -1.66
N VAL A 89 15.56 2.01 -2.04
CA VAL A 89 16.01 2.19 -3.41
C VAL A 89 17.46 1.74 -3.52
N ARG A 90 17.72 0.83 -4.45
CA ARG A 90 19.07 0.38 -4.82
C ARG A 90 19.78 1.36 -5.76
N SER A 91 21.07 1.16 -5.97
CA SER A 91 21.80 1.84 -7.04
C SER A 91 21.23 1.47 -8.43
N PRO A 92 21.34 2.37 -9.43
CA PRO A 92 20.81 2.10 -10.78
C PRO A 92 21.35 0.82 -11.42
N ASP A 93 22.64 0.53 -11.23
CA ASP A 93 23.29 -0.66 -11.81
C ASP A 93 22.63 -1.97 -11.32
N ARG A 94 22.11 -1.99 -10.09
CA ARG A 94 21.40 -3.14 -9.52
C ARG A 94 20.04 -3.35 -10.16
N TYR A 95 19.37 -2.29 -10.59
CA TYR A 95 18.12 -2.39 -11.36
C TYR A 95 18.34 -2.79 -12.83
N LEU A 96 19.54 -2.57 -13.36
CA LEU A 96 19.92 -2.95 -14.72
C LEU A 96 20.49 -4.38 -14.80
N SER A 97 20.64 -5.07 -13.66
CA SER A 97 21.10 -6.45 -13.60
C SER A 97 20.11 -7.40 -14.30
N LEU A 98 20.65 -8.37 -15.06
CA LEU A 98 19.86 -9.48 -15.61
C LEU A 98 19.43 -10.50 -14.54
N TRP A 99 20.11 -10.49 -13.38
CA TRP A 99 19.76 -11.29 -12.22
C TRP A 99 19.26 -10.36 -11.12
N PRO A 100 17.95 -10.08 -11.07
CA PRO A 100 17.39 -9.23 -10.04
C PRO A 100 17.52 -9.91 -8.68
N GLU A 101 17.88 -9.12 -7.68
CA GLU A 101 17.91 -9.59 -6.30
C GLU A 101 16.52 -9.74 -5.72
N ARG A 102 16.46 -10.36 -4.54
CA ARG A 102 15.28 -10.37 -3.70
C ARG A 102 14.80 -8.94 -3.44
N ASP A 103 13.54 -8.68 -3.75
CA ASP A 103 12.93 -7.35 -3.68
C ASP A 103 12.40 -6.98 -2.28
N VAL A 104 12.79 -7.78 -1.27
CA VAL A 104 12.43 -7.64 0.15
C VAL A 104 13.70 -7.79 1.00
N ILE A 105 13.85 -6.89 1.97
CA ILE A 105 14.83 -7.00 3.04
C ILE A 105 14.07 -7.17 4.35
N GLU A 106 14.47 -8.16 5.16
CA GLU A 106 13.94 -8.42 6.50
C GLU A 106 15.12 -8.43 7.46
N THR A 107 14.98 -7.78 8.61
CA THR A 107 15.92 -8.00 9.71
C THR A 107 15.65 -9.37 10.33
N PRO A 108 16.61 -9.96 11.07
CA PRO A 108 16.34 -11.14 11.87
C PRO A 108 15.07 -10.93 12.71
N LEU A 109 14.13 -11.87 12.58
CA LEU A 109 12.92 -11.88 13.39
C LEU A 109 13.32 -12.12 14.84
N ASP A 110 12.92 -11.22 15.73
CA ASP A 110 12.87 -11.50 17.15
C ASP A 110 11.42 -11.38 17.66
N ALA A 111 11.20 -11.72 18.93
CA ALA A 111 9.86 -11.75 19.50
C ALA A 111 9.19 -10.36 19.58
N VAL A 112 9.92 -9.27 19.31
CA VAL A 112 9.48 -7.90 19.55
C VAL A 112 9.42 -7.09 18.26
N PHE A 113 10.38 -7.24 17.35
CA PHE A 113 10.56 -6.40 16.17
C PHE A 113 10.30 -7.18 14.88
N ASP A 114 9.29 -6.74 14.13
CA ASP A 114 9.11 -7.11 12.73
C ASP A 114 9.52 -5.91 11.86
N VAL A 115 10.78 -5.88 11.43
CA VAL A 115 11.33 -4.84 10.55
C VAL A 115 11.58 -5.43 9.16
N ASN A 116 10.77 -5.01 8.19
CA ASN A 116 10.97 -5.43 6.81
C ASN A 116 10.60 -4.33 5.82
N GLY A 117 11.18 -4.40 4.63
CA GLY A 117 11.02 -3.36 3.63
C GLY A 117 10.96 -3.88 2.22
N TRP A 118 10.35 -3.06 1.36
CA TRP A 118 10.16 -3.36 -0.04
C TRP A 118 11.01 -2.45 -0.91
N ASP A 119 11.58 -3.06 -1.94
CA ASP A 119 12.19 -2.33 -3.05
C ASP A 119 11.16 -1.40 -3.72
N LEU A 120 11.61 -0.27 -4.25
CA LEU A 120 10.75 0.66 -4.95
C LEU A 120 10.03 0.03 -6.15
N ALA A 121 10.71 -0.79 -6.95
CA ALA A 121 10.09 -1.45 -8.09
C ALA A 121 9.04 -2.46 -7.64
N LYS A 122 9.27 -3.20 -6.54
CA LYS A 122 8.24 -4.06 -5.93
C LYS A 122 7.03 -3.25 -5.50
N THR A 123 7.26 -2.14 -4.80
CA THR A 123 6.21 -1.25 -4.30
C THR A 123 5.33 -0.74 -5.44
N VAL A 124 5.94 -0.27 -6.53
CA VAL A 124 5.22 0.19 -7.73
C VAL A 124 4.43 -0.95 -8.39
N ARG A 125 5.02 -2.15 -8.54
CA ARG A 125 4.33 -3.33 -9.09
C ARG A 125 3.12 -3.72 -8.25
N LEU A 126 3.22 -3.66 -6.92
CA LEU A 126 2.14 -3.98 -6.00
C LEU A 126 1.00 -2.97 -6.10
N ILE A 127 1.32 -1.67 -6.16
CA ILE A 127 0.34 -0.61 -6.40
C ILE A 127 -0.41 -0.84 -7.72
N ALA A 128 0.32 -1.14 -8.81
CA ALA A 128 -0.28 -1.41 -10.12
C ALA A 128 -1.21 -2.64 -10.12
N LYS A 129 -0.96 -3.62 -9.24
CA LYS A 129 -1.81 -4.79 -9.03
C LYS A 129 -2.98 -4.54 -8.07
N GLY A 130 -3.13 -3.31 -7.56
CA GLY A 130 -4.17 -2.93 -6.60
C GLY A 130 -3.96 -3.45 -5.19
N ASN A 131 -2.71 -3.77 -4.82
CA ASN A 131 -2.38 -4.09 -3.44
C ASN A 131 -2.49 -2.82 -2.58
N ALA A 132 -3.45 -2.82 -1.64
CA ALA A 132 -3.71 -1.65 -0.80
C ALA A 132 -2.57 -1.38 0.19
N THR A 133 -1.82 -2.41 0.61
CA THR A 133 -0.79 -2.33 1.65
C THR A 133 0.32 -1.34 1.30
N ALA A 134 0.73 -1.27 0.04
CA ALA A 134 1.73 -0.27 -0.39
C ALA A 134 1.21 1.18 -0.21
N ILE A 135 -0.07 1.41 -0.51
CA ILE A 135 -0.71 2.73 -0.32
C ILE A 135 -0.92 3.01 1.18
N GLU A 136 -1.18 1.97 1.97
CA GLU A 136 -1.28 2.05 3.43
C GLU A 136 0.03 2.51 4.07
N TRP A 137 1.18 1.95 3.65
CA TRP A 137 2.50 2.37 4.13
C TRP A 137 2.79 3.85 3.85
N LEU A 138 2.44 4.32 2.65
CA LEU A 138 2.61 5.73 2.26
C LEU A 138 1.72 6.69 3.04
N ARG A 139 0.67 6.17 3.70
CA ARG A 139 -0.33 6.94 4.44
C ARG A 139 -0.24 6.75 5.95
N SER A 140 0.74 6.01 6.45
CA SER A 140 0.88 5.77 7.89
C SER A 140 1.01 7.09 8.67
N PRO A 141 0.28 7.25 9.80
CA PRO A 141 0.40 8.42 10.65
C PRO A 141 1.68 8.41 11.49
N ILE A 142 2.29 7.24 11.68
CA ILE A 142 3.50 7.07 12.49
C ILE A 142 4.67 6.85 11.52
N ILE A 143 5.57 7.83 11.47
CA ILE A 143 6.68 7.90 10.52
C ILE A 143 7.98 7.98 11.32
N TYR A 144 8.83 6.97 11.19
CA TYR A 144 10.16 6.99 11.78
C TYR A 144 11.06 7.98 11.03
N SER A 145 11.08 7.91 9.71
CA SER A 145 11.84 8.81 8.85
C SER A 145 11.30 8.76 7.43
N GLY A 146 11.31 9.87 6.71
CA GLY A 146 10.92 9.82 5.31
C GLY A 146 11.06 11.14 4.59
N ASP A 147 11.11 11.05 3.27
CA ASP A 147 11.10 12.22 2.38
C ASP A 147 9.65 12.47 1.90
N PRO A 148 9.00 13.57 2.30
CA PRO A 148 7.64 13.90 1.85
C PRO A 148 7.51 14.01 0.34
N ASP A 149 8.54 14.50 -0.36
CA ASP A 149 8.51 14.64 -1.81
C ASP A 149 8.55 13.25 -2.46
N PHE A 150 9.35 12.33 -1.91
CA PHE A 150 9.34 10.92 -2.32
C PHE A 150 7.95 10.30 -2.12
N ARG A 151 7.35 10.48 -0.93
CA ARG A 151 6.01 9.98 -0.62
C ARG A 151 4.98 10.51 -1.62
N ASP A 152 4.97 11.82 -1.87
CA ASP A 152 3.94 12.46 -2.70
C ASP A 152 4.08 12.11 -4.18
N ARG A 153 5.31 11.98 -4.67
CA ARG A 153 5.59 11.55 -6.05
C ARG A 153 5.21 10.10 -6.29
N LEU A 154 5.23 9.25 -5.26
CA LEU A 154 4.76 7.86 -5.37
C LEU A 154 3.26 7.73 -5.12
N LEU A 155 2.71 8.45 -4.14
CA LEU A 155 1.32 8.36 -3.74
C LEU A 155 0.37 8.97 -4.79
N THR A 156 0.72 10.10 -5.40
CA THR A 156 -0.10 10.75 -6.44
C THR A 156 -0.47 9.80 -7.59
N PRO A 157 0.50 9.19 -8.31
CA PRO A 157 0.18 8.24 -9.35
C PRO A 157 -0.48 6.96 -8.80
N ALA A 158 -0.10 6.51 -7.60
CA ALA A 158 -0.73 5.34 -6.97
C ALA A 158 -2.25 5.51 -6.81
N LEU A 159 -2.71 6.70 -6.40
CA LEU A 159 -4.13 6.98 -6.26
C LEU A 159 -4.83 7.17 -7.61
N ALA A 160 -4.12 7.63 -8.64
CA ALA A 160 -4.65 7.77 -9.98
C ALA A 160 -4.87 6.41 -10.69
N VAL A 161 -4.01 5.42 -10.41
CA VAL A 161 -4.10 4.08 -11.03
C VAL A 161 -4.86 3.06 -10.17
N ALA A 162 -5.11 3.35 -8.89
CA ALA A 162 -5.81 2.44 -8.00
C ALA A 162 -7.22 2.12 -8.53
N GLU A 163 -7.44 0.86 -8.88
CA GLU A 163 -8.76 0.38 -9.30
C GLU A 163 -9.53 -0.16 -8.09
N ARG A 164 -10.71 0.39 -7.85
CA ARG A 164 -11.61 0.00 -6.74
C ARG A 164 -11.84 -1.51 -6.68
N ALA A 165 -12.06 -2.16 -7.82
CA ALA A 165 -12.31 -3.60 -7.87
C ALA A 165 -11.06 -4.40 -7.44
N SER A 166 -9.88 -3.97 -7.85
CA SER A 166 -8.60 -4.60 -7.46
C SER A 166 -8.30 -4.41 -5.98
N VAL A 167 -8.46 -3.19 -5.47
CA VAL A 167 -8.32 -2.88 -4.03
C VAL A 167 -9.33 -3.66 -3.19
N GLY A 168 -10.59 -3.74 -3.64
CA GLY A 168 -11.62 -4.51 -2.96
C GLY A 168 -11.32 -6.02 -2.90
N ARG A 169 -10.81 -6.59 -4.00
CA ARG A 169 -10.34 -7.99 -4.02
C ARG A 169 -9.20 -8.22 -3.04
N HIS A 170 -8.23 -7.31 -2.98
CA HIS A 170 -7.11 -7.37 -2.02
C HIS A 170 -7.62 -7.37 -0.58
N CYS A 171 -8.45 -6.39 -0.20
CA CYS A 171 -9.01 -6.33 1.15
C CYS A 171 -9.78 -7.61 1.51
N ARG A 172 -10.64 -8.09 0.60
CA ARG A 172 -11.37 -9.34 0.81
C ARG A 172 -10.44 -10.53 1.02
N HIS A 173 -9.41 -10.65 0.19
CA HIS A 173 -8.43 -11.72 0.30
C HIS A 173 -7.72 -11.69 1.66
N VAL A 174 -7.22 -10.53 2.09
CA VAL A 174 -6.58 -10.35 3.40
C VAL A 174 -7.53 -10.75 4.54
N ALA A 175 -8.79 -10.30 4.51
CA ALA A 175 -9.79 -10.65 5.52
C ALA A 175 -10.00 -12.17 5.65
N LEU A 176 -10.11 -12.86 4.50
CA LEU A 176 -10.35 -14.30 4.47
C LEU A 176 -9.14 -15.11 4.92
N GLN A 177 -7.93 -14.70 4.54
CA GLN A 177 -6.68 -15.34 4.98
C GLN A 177 -6.51 -15.24 6.51
N GLN A 178 -6.85 -14.10 7.10
CA GLN A 178 -6.78 -13.93 8.55
C GLN A 178 -7.87 -14.73 9.28
N ARG A 179 -9.04 -14.91 8.66
CA ARG A 179 -10.15 -15.70 9.20
C ARG A 179 -9.89 -17.21 9.20
N SER A 180 -9.08 -17.74 8.28
CA SER A 180 -8.76 -19.18 8.22
C SER A 180 -7.77 -19.65 9.29
N SER A 181 -7.22 -18.73 10.09
CA SER A 181 -6.29 -19.04 11.17
C SER A 181 -7.02 -19.17 12.53
N ALA A 182 -6.37 -19.77 13.53
CA ALA A 182 -6.95 -19.91 14.87
C ALA A 182 -7.40 -18.55 15.46
N PRO A 183 -8.54 -18.46 16.15
CA PRO A 183 -9.06 -17.18 16.61
C PRO A 183 -8.19 -16.55 17.70
N SER A 184 -7.94 -15.23 17.60
CA SER A 184 -7.35 -14.40 18.64
C SER A 184 -7.87 -12.97 18.54
N LEU A 185 -7.76 -12.17 19.61
CA LEU A 185 -8.21 -10.78 19.60
C LEU A 185 -7.45 -9.96 18.54
N LYS A 186 -6.13 -10.13 18.44
CA LYS A 186 -5.29 -9.54 17.38
C LYS A 186 -5.86 -9.89 16.00
N ARG A 187 -6.14 -11.18 15.74
CA ARG A 187 -6.69 -11.64 14.45
C ARG A 187 -8.08 -11.08 14.17
N PHE A 188 -8.94 -10.94 15.17
CA PHE A 188 -10.26 -10.33 15.01
C PHE A 188 -10.13 -8.92 14.41
N PHE A 189 -9.25 -8.07 14.94
CA PHE A 189 -9.00 -6.74 14.39
C PHE A 189 -8.38 -6.77 12.98
N TYR A 190 -7.50 -7.75 12.70
CA TYR A 190 -6.91 -7.94 11.38
C TYR A 190 -7.93 -8.40 10.31
N VAL A 191 -8.99 -9.10 10.70
CA VAL A 191 -10.14 -9.41 9.82
C VAL A 191 -11.08 -8.21 9.69
N LEU A 192 -11.37 -7.55 10.81
CA LEU A 192 -12.31 -6.44 10.88
C LEU A 192 -11.82 -5.23 10.08
N ARG A 193 -10.52 -4.94 10.08
CA ARG A 193 -9.91 -3.82 9.35
C ARG A 193 -10.23 -3.81 7.84
N PRO A 194 -9.87 -4.84 7.06
CA PRO A 194 -10.21 -4.88 5.64
C PRO A 194 -11.72 -4.94 5.40
N ALA A 195 -12.50 -5.56 6.30
CA ALA A 195 -13.96 -5.56 6.20
C ALA A 195 -14.56 -4.15 6.38
N ALA A 196 -14.09 -3.39 7.36
CA ALA A 196 -14.49 -2.00 7.57
C ALA A 196 -14.08 -1.11 6.39
N ALA A 197 -12.89 -1.32 5.81
CA ALA A 197 -12.46 -0.63 4.59
C ALA A 197 -13.39 -0.89 3.41
N LEU A 198 -13.79 -2.15 3.20
CA LEU A 198 -14.76 -2.52 2.17
C LEU A 198 -16.11 -1.86 2.39
N ARG A 199 -16.63 -1.89 3.62
CA ARG A 199 -17.91 -1.28 3.97
C ARG A 199 -17.88 0.24 3.79
N TRP A 200 -16.83 0.92 4.23
CA TRP A 200 -16.67 2.37 4.05
C TRP A 200 -16.62 2.76 2.56
N LEU A 201 -15.91 1.98 1.75
CA LEU A 201 -15.90 2.17 0.30
C LEU A 201 -17.27 1.92 -0.33
N ALA A 202 -18.00 0.90 0.12
CA ALA A 202 -19.33 0.55 -0.38
C ALA A 202 -20.38 1.61 -0.03
N ASP A 203 -20.50 1.97 1.25
CA ASP A 203 -21.63 2.73 1.79
C ASP A 203 -21.41 4.25 1.69
N GLN A 204 -20.20 4.73 2.00
CA GLN A 204 -19.94 6.17 2.20
C GLN A 204 -19.22 6.82 1.03
N HIS A 205 -18.38 6.06 0.30
CA HIS A 205 -17.55 6.61 -0.77
C HIS A 205 -17.47 5.71 -2.01
N PRO A 206 -18.59 5.52 -2.73
CA PRO A 206 -18.65 4.64 -3.91
C PRO A 206 -17.70 5.08 -5.04
N ARG A 207 -17.33 6.36 -5.09
CA ARG A 207 -16.41 6.93 -6.10
C ARG A 207 -14.93 6.85 -5.72
N ARG A 208 -14.59 6.46 -4.48
CA ARG A 208 -13.20 6.29 -4.05
C ARG A 208 -12.71 4.87 -4.34
N ALA A 209 -11.43 4.76 -4.71
CA ALA A 209 -10.76 3.49 -4.93
C ALA A 209 -10.07 2.93 -3.69
N VAL A 210 -9.58 3.80 -2.80
CA VAL A 210 -8.80 3.41 -1.61
C VAL A 210 -9.41 4.02 -0.36
N SER A 211 -9.46 3.20 0.69
CA SER A 211 -9.93 3.58 2.02
C SER A 211 -9.01 4.59 2.73
N ARG A 212 -9.53 5.24 3.77
CA ARG A 212 -8.68 5.85 4.80
C ARG A 212 -7.97 4.74 5.59
N LEU A 213 -6.77 5.07 6.08
CA LEU A 213 -5.99 4.18 6.92
C LEU A 213 -6.66 4.02 8.30
N SER A 214 -6.99 5.14 8.92
CA SER A 214 -7.52 5.23 10.29
C SER A 214 -9.04 5.02 10.36
N LEU A 215 -9.57 3.94 9.76
CA LEU A 215 -11.00 3.62 9.90
C LEU A 215 -11.35 3.02 11.28
N MET A 216 -10.35 2.59 12.04
CA MET A 216 -10.53 1.90 13.31
C MET A 216 -10.15 2.75 14.52
N SER A 217 -9.79 4.02 14.31
CA SER A 217 -9.63 4.96 15.42
C SER A 217 -10.97 5.15 16.14
N PRO A 218 -10.99 5.31 17.47
CA PRO A 218 -12.22 5.57 18.23
C PRO A 218 -13.04 6.73 17.67
N ALA A 219 -12.38 7.76 17.14
CA ALA A 219 -13.03 8.92 16.51
C ALA A 219 -13.72 8.62 15.16
N SER A 220 -13.52 7.43 14.58
CA SER A 220 -14.09 7.02 13.30
C SER A 220 -15.23 6.00 13.43
N ILE A 221 -15.49 5.48 14.64
CA ILE A 221 -16.55 4.51 14.93
C ILE A 221 -17.78 5.25 15.45
N GLU A 222 -18.45 6.02 14.60
CA GLU A 222 -19.70 6.72 14.98
C GLU A 222 -20.93 5.82 14.85
N ARG A 223 -20.80 4.61 14.28
CA ARG A 223 -21.88 3.63 14.18
C ARG A 223 -21.38 2.23 14.55
N PRO A 224 -22.13 1.46 15.35
CA PRO A 224 -21.78 0.08 15.62
C PRO A 224 -21.67 -0.68 14.30
N ILE A 225 -20.56 -1.40 14.13
CA ILE A 225 -20.38 -2.32 13.01
C ILE A 225 -21.31 -3.50 13.30
N VAL A 226 -22.55 -3.44 12.82
CA VAL A 226 -23.48 -4.56 12.87
C VAL A 226 -22.83 -5.74 12.13
N ALA A 227 -22.93 -6.92 12.72
CA ALA A 227 -22.21 -8.13 12.35
C ALA A 227 -22.17 -8.37 10.83
N CYS A 228 -20.98 -8.74 10.33
CA CYS A 228 -20.70 -9.07 8.92
C CYS A 228 -21.33 -10.41 8.48
N SER A 229 -22.60 -10.67 8.79
CA SER A 229 -23.35 -11.81 8.22
C SER A 229 -23.87 -11.51 6.81
N ASP A 230 -24.18 -10.23 6.50
CA ASP A 230 -24.93 -9.88 5.28
C ASP A 230 -24.18 -9.01 4.27
N ILE A 231 -22.84 -9.02 4.26
CA ILE A 231 -22.12 -8.45 3.11
C ILE A 231 -22.26 -9.46 1.95
N SER A 232 -23.38 -9.41 1.24
CA SER A 232 -23.52 -10.00 -0.09
C SER A 232 -22.59 -9.25 -1.03
N LEU A 233 -21.35 -9.75 -1.12
CA LEU A 233 -20.31 -9.26 -2.01
C LEU A 233 -20.66 -9.66 -3.45
N SER A 234 -21.64 -8.96 -4.03
CA SER A 234 -21.85 -9.03 -5.48
C SER A 234 -20.55 -8.61 -6.18
N PRO A 235 -20.13 -9.30 -7.26
CA PRO A 235 -18.97 -8.89 -8.02
C PRO A 235 -19.22 -7.46 -8.49
N VAL A 236 -18.38 -6.50 -8.08
CA VAL A 236 -18.38 -5.16 -8.66
C VAL A 236 -18.01 -5.34 -10.14
N GLY A 237 -19.03 -5.39 -10.99
CA GLY A 237 -18.90 -5.67 -12.40
C GLY A 237 -17.99 -4.65 -13.06
N ARG A 238 -17.17 -5.11 -14.02
CA ARG A 238 -16.46 -4.23 -14.94
C ARG A 238 -17.50 -3.37 -15.65
N GLY A 239 -17.62 -2.10 -15.26
CA GLY A 239 -18.33 -1.12 -16.06
C GLY A 239 -17.60 -0.97 -17.40
N ARG A 240 -18.05 -1.72 -18.41
CA ARG A 240 -17.69 -1.43 -19.80
C ARG A 240 -18.23 -0.03 -20.10
N ARG A 241 -17.34 0.88 -20.45
CA ARG A 241 -17.71 2.12 -21.13
C ARG A 241 -18.32 1.74 -22.48
N THR A 242 -19.65 1.76 -22.57
CA THR A 242 -20.33 1.88 -23.87
C THR A 242 -20.70 3.34 -24.05
N ILE A 243 -19.99 3.98 -24.98
CA ILE A 243 -20.41 5.22 -25.63
C ILE A 243 -21.60 4.84 -26.53
N GLY A 244 -22.73 5.54 -26.40
CA GLY A 244 -23.88 5.36 -27.30
C GLY A 244 -25.13 6.10 -26.84
N CYS A 245 -25.52 7.13 -27.59
CA CYS A 245 -26.67 8.01 -27.38
C CYS A 245 -28.02 7.32 -27.66
N HIS A 246 -29.03 7.58 -26.82
CA HIS A 246 -30.31 8.23 -27.19
C HIS A 246 -31.29 8.22 -25.98
N PRO A 247 -32.09 9.28 -25.76
CA PRO A 247 -33.14 9.26 -24.76
C PRO A 247 -34.44 8.73 -25.40
N GLN A 248 -35.09 7.76 -24.76
CA GLN A 248 -36.53 7.56 -24.93
C GLN A 248 -37.21 7.43 -23.58
N SER A 249 -38.18 8.32 -23.42
CA SER A 249 -39.12 8.39 -22.31
C SER A 249 -40.09 7.21 -22.34
N SER A 250 -40.36 6.63 -21.17
CA SER A 250 -41.69 6.12 -20.86
C SER A 250 -41.90 6.08 -19.36
N ARG A 251 -42.83 6.92 -18.89
CA ARG A 251 -43.55 6.76 -17.62
C ARG A 251 -44.26 5.40 -17.64
N VAL A 252 -44.46 4.78 -16.47
CA VAL A 252 -45.77 4.33 -15.96
C VAL A 252 -45.61 3.69 -14.55
N ALA A 253 -46.48 4.18 -13.67
CA ALA A 253 -47.09 3.59 -12.46
C ALA A 253 -46.23 3.07 -11.29
N SER A 254 -46.27 3.87 -10.24
CA SER A 254 -46.29 3.50 -8.83
C SER A 254 -47.46 2.57 -8.50
N ASP A 255 -47.20 1.51 -7.73
CA ASP A 255 -48.19 0.88 -6.85
C ASP A 255 -47.58 0.69 -5.46
N VAL A 256 -48.13 1.44 -4.51
CA VAL A 256 -47.85 1.35 -3.08
C VAL A 256 -49.01 0.58 -2.47
N ALA A 257 -48.78 -0.67 -2.05
CA ALA A 257 -49.72 -1.41 -1.22
C ALA A 257 -49.41 -1.16 0.25
N VAL A 258 -50.23 -0.31 0.89
CA VAL A 258 -50.34 -0.18 2.34
C VAL A 258 -51.14 -1.37 2.85
N VAL A 259 -50.55 -2.17 3.75
CA VAL A 259 -51.30 -3.15 4.54
C VAL A 259 -51.36 -2.66 5.98
N SER A 260 -52.55 -2.23 6.36
CA SER A 260 -52.95 -1.83 7.70
C SER A 260 -53.14 -3.05 8.61
N SER A 261 -52.63 -2.96 9.84
CA SER A 261 -53.00 -3.84 10.96
C SER A 261 -54.47 -3.67 11.35
N PRO A 262 -55.10 -4.71 11.93
CA PRO A 262 -56.21 -4.51 12.86
C PRO A 262 -55.76 -4.84 14.29
N GLY A 263 -56.14 -3.96 15.22
CA GLY A 263 -56.04 -4.21 16.65
C GLY A 263 -57.20 -5.07 17.15
N PHE A 264 -56.90 -5.87 18.16
CA PHE A 264 -57.61 -5.95 19.45
C PHE A 264 -56.61 -6.48 20.49
#